data_AF-A0A7S2L7Q1-F1
#
_entry.id   AF-A0A7S2L7Q1-F1
#
_cell.length_a   1.000
_cell.length_b   1.000
_cell.length_c   1.000
_cell.angle_alpha   90.00
_cell.angle_beta   90.00
_cell.angle_gamma   90.00
#
_symmetry.space_group_name_H-M   'P 1'
#
loop_
_entity.id
_entity.type
_entity.pdbx_description
1 polymer ?
#
loop_
_entity_poly.entity_id
_entity_poly.type
_entity_poly.pdbx_seq_one_letter_code
_entity_poly.pdbx_strand_id
1 'polypeptide(L)'
;SGSSDEATAPTCPYFDDPHGRWAGSRHVGGVYRLTCEPGYAVVGTQSKGSHGQRHAQITCPPNLQWPEDLWCENIDDCAYLKHGCGALGVCIDLVDGYDCNCEQGYPVRTTVDGETVCGGPGVDEKICQGHTCGAYGICIDLRGNLTEFETMAKEYENVAAPTNDSRGSPANATRTLMSSVPHDESVHVYRCECKDGFFDDGHTCVPRNCGVLQDPFGLWVGNTHTGGEYTLACFEGSFVWGGALRSITITCSSQGAWLSRPFCVNPTLNGQRQQIQKLRLGVCLCMVLVCVASAALAAGLTLGMVSLDPFGLKVILKTDARDCSTMKDRKKLRSDQRNARRMLPLISNHHLLLVTLLVFNTIVNEALPVFLDELVPAWAAVLLSVTVVLICGEILPAAFFTGAHQFCIAATFVPFVGMLQLALWPITNPLAKLLDYLIPEEVEGDVKYSRAELRA
;
A
#
# COMPACT_ATOMS: atom_id res chain seq x y z
N SER A 1 -9.66 76.41 16.41
CA SER A 1 -9.64 75.93 15.02
C SER A 1 -9.36 74.44 15.06
N GLY A 2 -10.41 73.64 14.85
CA GLY A 2 -10.27 72.18 14.82
C GLY A 2 -9.64 71.73 13.49
N SER A 3 -8.63 70.88 13.58
CA SER A 3 -8.22 70.01 12.48
C SER A 3 -8.82 68.64 12.76
N SER A 4 -9.88 68.33 12.03
CA SER A 4 -10.49 67.02 11.93
C SER A 4 -9.46 66.04 11.37
N ASP A 5 -8.91 65.18 12.23
CA ASP A 5 -8.23 63.96 11.79
C ASP A 5 -9.29 63.05 11.17
N GLU A 6 -9.36 63.09 9.84
CA GLU A 6 -10.24 62.26 9.04
C GLU A 6 -9.77 60.81 9.17
N ALA A 7 -10.41 60.05 10.07
CA ALA A 7 -10.19 58.63 10.22
C ALA A 7 -10.47 57.94 8.89
N THR A 8 -9.42 57.63 8.14
CA THR A 8 -9.51 56.95 6.85
C THR A 8 -10.16 55.58 7.07
N ALA A 9 -11.35 55.39 6.47
CA ALA A 9 -12.10 54.15 6.57
C ALA A 9 -11.22 52.95 6.16
N PRO A 10 -11.35 51.79 6.83
CA PRO A 10 -10.52 50.63 6.53
C PRO A 10 -10.70 50.18 5.08
N THR A 11 -9.59 49.97 4.38
CA THR A 11 -9.56 49.53 2.98
C THR A 11 -8.83 48.20 2.84
N CYS A 12 -9.24 47.39 1.87
CA CYS A 12 -8.51 46.21 1.47
C CYS A 12 -7.09 46.54 0.94
N PRO A 13 -6.15 45.58 0.99
CA PRO A 13 -4.78 45.74 0.50
C PRO A 13 -4.73 46.21 -0.96
N TYR A 14 -3.70 46.99 -1.30
CA TYR A 14 -3.42 47.37 -2.69
C TYR A 14 -2.85 46.16 -3.44
N PHE A 15 -3.35 45.91 -4.65
CA PHE A 15 -2.73 44.99 -5.59
C PHE A 15 -1.98 45.76 -6.66
N ASP A 16 -0.84 45.19 -7.05
CA ASP A 16 0.01 45.66 -8.13
C ASP A 16 0.22 44.49 -9.10
N ASP A 17 0.22 44.78 -10.40
CA ASP A 17 0.43 43.78 -11.44
C ASP A 17 1.39 44.35 -12.49
N PRO A 18 2.42 43.59 -12.92
CA PRO A 18 3.42 44.09 -13.86
C PRO A 18 2.86 44.33 -15.28
N HIS A 19 1.75 43.69 -15.64
CA HIS A 19 1.14 43.71 -16.97
C HIS A 19 -0.35 44.10 -16.91
N GLY A 20 -0.74 44.75 -15.81
CA GLY A 20 -2.12 45.07 -15.52
C GLY A 20 -2.25 46.28 -14.62
N ARG A 21 -3.37 46.99 -14.77
CA ARG A 21 -3.68 48.15 -13.94
C ARG A 21 -4.91 47.89 -13.09
N TRP A 22 -4.73 48.03 -11.78
CA TRP A 22 -5.82 48.04 -10.82
C TRP A 22 -6.38 49.45 -10.61
N ALA A 23 -7.71 49.59 -10.65
CA ALA A 23 -8.40 50.86 -10.42
C ALA A 23 -9.77 50.65 -9.76
N GLY A 24 -10.20 51.59 -8.91
CA GLY A 24 -11.51 51.54 -8.26
C GLY A 24 -11.44 51.81 -6.75
N SER A 25 -12.47 51.38 -6.02
CA SER A 25 -12.59 51.59 -4.57
C SER A 25 -12.12 50.35 -3.81
N ARG A 26 -11.23 50.55 -2.83
CA ARG A 26 -10.77 49.52 -1.89
C ARG A 26 -11.49 49.57 -0.54
N HIS A 27 -12.47 50.46 -0.38
CA HIS A 27 -13.30 50.48 0.83
C HIS A 27 -14.20 49.24 0.87
N VAL A 28 -14.64 48.83 2.06
CA VAL A 28 -15.57 47.69 2.23
C VAL A 28 -16.83 47.91 1.37
N GLY A 29 -17.16 46.92 0.54
CA GLY A 29 -18.25 47.00 -0.45
C GLY A 29 -17.90 47.76 -1.74
N GLY A 30 -16.70 48.34 -1.83
CA GLY A 30 -16.17 48.99 -3.02
C GLY A 30 -15.67 47.99 -4.06
N VAL A 31 -15.85 48.35 -5.34
CA VAL A 31 -15.44 47.55 -6.50
C VAL A 31 -14.04 47.97 -6.94
N TYR A 32 -13.14 46.99 -7.07
CA TYR A 32 -11.77 47.13 -7.54
C TYR A 32 -11.60 46.31 -8.82
N ARG A 33 -11.12 46.94 -9.89
CA ARG A 33 -11.09 46.39 -11.25
C ARG A 33 -9.66 46.23 -11.73
N LEU A 34 -9.35 45.05 -12.26
CA LEU A 34 -8.13 44.76 -13.01
C LEU A 34 -8.37 44.94 -14.51
N THR A 35 -7.43 45.58 -15.19
CA THR A 35 -7.38 45.70 -16.64
C THR A 35 -6.01 45.32 -17.15
N CYS A 36 -5.93 44.26 -17.96
CA CYS A 36 -4.67 43.77 -18.51
C CYS A 36 -4.25 44.54 -19.77
N GLU A 37 -2.94 44.65 -19.97
CA GLU A 37 -2.33 45.17 -21.20
C GLU A 37 -2.73 44.33 -22.44
N PRO A 38 -2.59 44.87 -23.67
CA PRO A 38 -2.79 44.06 -24.89
C PRO A 38 -1.88 42.83 -24.89
N GLY A 39 -2.36 41.70 -25.40
CA GLY A 39 -1.67 40.41 -25.28
C GLY A 39 -1.85 39.66 -23.96
N TYR A 40 -2.42 40.27 -22.91
CA TYR A 40 -2.60 39.63 -21.60
C TYR A 40 -4.08 39.38 -21.24
N ALA A 41 -4.35 38.30 -20.52
CA ALA A 41 -5.67 37.93 -20.01
C ALA A 41 -5.67 37.76 -18.48
N VAL A 42 -6.84 37.94 -17.86
CA VAL A 42 -6.98 37.76 -16.41
C VAL A 42 -7.05 36.27 -16.05
N VAL A 43 -6.21 35.86 -15.09
CA VAL A 43 -6.15 34.50 -14.53
C VAL A 43 -6.41 34.55 -13.02
N GLY A 44 -7.04 33.51 -12.47
CA GLY A 44 -7.28 33.37 -11.03
C GLY A 44 -8.06 32.11 -10.62
N THR A 45 -8.18 31.90 -9.31
CA THR A 45 -8.65 30.64 -8.67
C THR A 45 -10.07 30.20 -9.03
N GLN A 46 -10.92 31.08 -9.58
CA GLN A 46 -12.27 30.73 -10.08
C GLN A 46 -12.55 31.15 -11.52
N SER A 47 -11.55 31.53 -12.32
CA SER A 47 -11.75 31.83 -13.74
C SER A 47 -11.91 30.54 -14.55
N LYS A 48 -13.02 29.83 -14.35
CA LYS A 48 -13.49 28.80 -15.26
C LYS A 48 -14.05 29.48 -16.50
N GLY A 49 -13.23 29.60 -17.54
CA GLY A 49 -13.72 29.57 -18.92
C GLY A 49 -14.11 30.91 -19.54
N SER A 50 -13.27 31.94 -19.46
CA SER A 50 -13.27 33.00 -20.48
C SER A 50 -11.85 33.27 -20.94
N HIS A 51 -11.41 32.46 -21.90
CA HIS A 51 -10.17 32.69 -22.65
C HIS A 51 -10.18 34.12 -23.22
N GLY A 52 -9.13 34.90 -22.92
CA GLY A 52 -8.95 36.25 -23.45
C GLY A 52 -9.71 37.36 -22.73
N GLN A 53 -10.27 37.14 -21.54
CA GLN A 53 -10.92 38.21 -20.79
C GLN A 53 -9.90 39.20 -20.22
N ARG A 54 -9.86 40.42 -20.77
CA ARG A 54 -8.89 41.48 -20.38
C ARG A 54 -9.27 42.28 -19.14
N HIS A 55 -10.47 42.06 -18.59
CA HIS A 55 -10.99 42.81 -17.45
C HIS A 55 -11.68 41.92 -16.43
N ALA A 56 -11.37 42.11 -15.16
CA ALA A 56 -12.06 41.47 -14.04
C ALA A 56 -12.32 42.46 -12.92
N GLN A 57 -13.28 42.16 -12.05
CA GLN A 57 -13.63 43.01 -10.92
C GLN A 57 -13.89 42.19 -9.67
N ILE A 58 -13.41 42.68 -8.53
CA ILE A 58 -13.59 42.10 -7.20
C ILE A 58 -14.16 43.16 -6.26
N THR A 59 -14.85 42.71 -5.20
CA THR A 59 -15.46 43.59 -4.21
C THR A 59 -14.80 43.38 -2.86
N CYS A 60 -14.41 44.45 -2.17
CA CYS A 60 -13.70 44.34 -0.88
C CYS A 60 -14.66 43.84 0.22
N PRO A 61 -14.40 42.66 0.82
CA PRO A 61 -15.28 42.09 1.83
C PRO A 61 -15.04 42.69 3.24
N PRO A 62 -15.97 42.47 4.20
CA PRO A 62 -15.88 43.06 5.55
C PRO A 62 -14.68 42.61 6.37
N ASN A 63 -14.10 41.44 6.06
CA ASN A 63 -12.92 40.89 6.72
C ASN A 63 -11.60 41.43 6.13
N LEU A 64 -11.65 42.36 5.16
CA LEU A 64 -10.50 43.02 4.55
C LEU A 64 -9.49 42.07 3.86
N GLN A 65 -9.92 40.85 3.52
CA GLN A 65 -9.12 39.85 2.80
C GLN A 65 -9.79 39.54 1.48
N TRP A 66 -9.06 39.67 0.38
CA TRP A 66 -9.59 39.40 -0.95
C TRP A 66 -10.03 37.94 -1.08
N PRO A 67 -11.18 37.67 -1.72
CA PRO A 67 -11.70 36.32 -1.88
C PRO A 67 -10.93 35.48 -2.91
N GLU A 68 -10.24 36.15 -3.84
CA GLU A 68 -9.53 35.56 -4.97
C GLU A 68 -8.27 36.39 -5.27
N ASP A 69 -7.22 35.70 -5.72
CA ASP A 69 -6.02 36.32 -6.26
C ASP A 69 -6.14 36.35 -7.79
N LEU A 70 -6.11 37.55 -8.37
CA LEU A 70 -6.21 37.79 -9.81
C LEU A 70 -4.95 38.47 -10.33
N TRP A 71 -4.45 38.02 -11.47
CA TRP A 71 -3.29 38.63 -12.15
C TRP A 71 -3.45 38.56 -13.68
N CYS A 72 -2.61 39.32 -14.39
CA CYS A 72 -2.54 39.29 -15.84
C CYS A 72 -1.45 38.34 -16.32
N GLU A 73 -1.80 37.43 -17.23
CA GLU A 73 -0.89 36.45 -17.82
C GLU A 73 -0.91 36.56 -19.35
N ASN A 74 0.24 36.29 -20.00
CA ASN A 74 0.32 36.35 -21.46
C ASN A 74 -0.64 35.33 -22.08
N ILE A 75 -1.34 35.73 -23.13
CA ILE A 75 -2.19 34.82 -23.89
C ILE A 75 -1.28 33.95 -24.75
N ASP A 76 -1.42 32.62 -24.66
CA ASP A 76 -0.73 31.70 -25.55
C ASP A 76 -1.35 31.78 -26.96
N ASP A 77 -0.78 32.63 -27.82
CA ASP A 77 -1.26 32.85 -29.20
C ASP A 77 -1.03 31.61 -30.09
N CYS A 78 -0.09 30.73 -29.72
CA CYS A 78 0.22 29.50 -30.43
C CYS A 78 -0.89 28.44 -30.27
N ALA A 79 -1.58 28.41 -29.13
CA ALA A 79 -2.58 27.40 -28.82
C ALA A 79 -3.81 27.42 -29.73
N TYR A 80 -4.07 28.55 -30.41
CA TYR A 80 -5.29 28.77 -31.21
C TYR A 80 -5.05 28.80 -32.72
N LEU A 81 -3.81 28.61 -33.16
CA LEU A 81 -3.47 28.58 -34.58
C LEU A 81 -4.10 27.36 -35.27
N LYS A 82 -4.75 27.60 -36.40
CA LYS A 82 -5.39 26.58 -37.23
C LYS A 82 -4.37 25.72 -37.96
N HIS A 83 -3.30 26.32 -38.48
CA HIS A 83 -2.20 25.60 -39.16
C HIS A 83 -0.89 25.59 -38.36
N GLY A 84 -0.87 26.19 -37.17
CA GLY A 84 0.35 26.38 -36.39
C GLY A 84 1.40 27.17 -37.17
N CYS A 85 2.66 26.75 -37.07
CA CYS A 85 3.76 27.28 -37.87
C CYS A 85 4.06 26.43 -39.13
N GLY A 86 3.10 25.60 -39.56
CA GLY A 86 3.28 24.65 -40.65
C GLY A 86 4.08 23.40 -40.23
N ALA A 87 4.43 22.56 -41.21
CA ALA A 87 5.11 21.29 -40.94
C ALA A 87 6.58 21.46 -40.48
N LEU A 88 7.18 22.63 -40.70
CA LEU A 88 8.62 22.88 -40.54
C LEU A 88 8.95 23.98 -39.53
N GLY A 89 7.99 24.34 -38.68
CA GLY A 89 8.14 25.44 -37.75
C GLY A 89 7.58 25.13 -36.39
N VAL A 90 8.25 25.63 -35.36
CA VAL A 90 7.72 25.63 -33.98
C VAL A 90 7.29 27.05 -33.65
N CYS A 91 6.10 27.19 -33.06
CA CYS A 91 5.56 28.47 -32.65
C CYS A 91 6.28 29.02 -31.41
N ILE A 92 6.57 30.32 -31.47
CA ILE A 92 7.08 31.13 -30.39
C ILE A 92 5.96 32.09 -29.99
N ASP A 93 5.49 31.93 -28.76
CA ASP A 93 4.53 32.84 -28.13
C ASP A 93 5.20 34.19 -27.86
N LEU A 94 4.59 35.28 -28.32
CA LEU A 94 5.02 36.66 -28.06
C LEU A 94 3.92 37.39 -27.28
N VAL A 95 4.19 38.65 -26.91
CA VAL A 95 3.15 39.51 -26.34
C VAL A 95 2.32 40.09 -27.48
N ASP A 96 1.01 39.84 -27.46
CA ASP A 96 0.04 40.35 -28.45
C ASP A 96 0.30 39.79 -29.87
N GLY A 97 0.68 38.52 -29.97
CA GLY A 97 0.96 37.83 -31.23
C GLY A 97 1.93 36.66 -31.08
N TYR A 98 2.34 36.09 -32.21
CA TYR A 98 3.26 34.95 -32.25
C TYR A 98 4.25 35.08 -33.41
N ASP A 99 5.33 34.31 -33.33
CA ASP A 99 6.31 34.15 -34.41
C ASP A 99 6.62 32.66 -34.63
N CYS A 100 7.21 32.34 -35.77
CA CYS A 100 7.53 30.96 -36.15
C CYS A 100 9.03 30.76 -36.28
N ASN A 101 9.57 29.87 -35.45
CA ASN A 101 10.94 29.42 -35.60
C ASN A 101 11.03 28.34 -36.68
N CYS A 102 11.45 28.73 -37.88
CA CYS A 102 11.51 27.84 -39.04
C CYS A 102 12.81 27.04 -39.10
N GLU A 103 12.72 25.83 -39.65
CA GLU A 103 13.90 25.05 -40.02
C GLU A 103 14.78 25.79 -41.04
N GLN A 104 16.09 25.54 -40.99
CA GLN A 104 17.07 26.24 -41.82
C GLN A 104 16.75 26.11 -43.33
N GLY A 105 16.62 27.25 -44.00
CA GLY A 105 16.35 27.31 -45.45
C GLY A 105 14.87 27.48 -45.80
N TYR A 106 13.96 27.48 -44.82
CA TYR A 106 12.53 27.71 -45.03
C TYR A 106 12.13 29.09 -44.50
N PRO A 107 11.79 30.06 -45.37
CA PRO A 107 11.38 31.38 -44.92
C PRO A 107 9.96 31.35 -44.36
N VAL A 108 9.67 32.35 -43.52
CA VAL A 108 8.34 32.64 -43.01
C VAL A 108 7.45 33.21 -44.13
N ARG A 109 6.19 32.77 -44.19
CA ARG A 109 5.15 33.31 -45.09
C ARG A 109 3.81 33.44 -44.38
N THR A 110 2.92 34.28 -44.91
CA THR A 110 1.55 34.40 -44.41
C THR A 110 0.58 33.58 -45.26
N THR A 111 -0.30 32.82 -44.62
CA THR A 111 -1.36 32.04 -45.27
C THR A 111 -2.52 32.95 -45.71
N VAL A 112 -3.43 32.39 -46.52
CA VAL A 112 -4.67 33.09 -46.93
C VAL A 112 -5.58 33.44 -45.74
N ASP A 113 -5.46 32.69 -44.64
CA ASP A 113 -6.20 32.89 -43.40
C ASP A 113 -5.52 33.91 -42.47
N GLY A 114 -4.37 34.49 -42.88
CA GLY A 114 -3.63 35.49 -42.11
C GLY A 114 -2.59 34.93 -41.14
N GLU A 115 -2.41 33.60 -41.07
CA GLU A 115 -1.44 32.95 -40.18
C GLU A 115 -0.02 32.94 -40.77
N THR A 116 0.96 33.31 -39.97
CA THR A 116 2.39 33.14 -40.21
C THR A 116 2.78 31.66 -40.11
N VAL A 117 3.39 31.10 -41.16
CA VAL A 117 3.85 29.69 -41.24
C VAL A 117 5.23 29.59 -41.90
N CYS A 118 5.93 28.49 -41.66
CA CYS A 118 7.24 28.19 -42.24
C CYS A 118 7.13 27.40 -43.54
N GLY A 119 7.84 27.82 -44.59
CA GLY A 119 7.95 27.07 -45.85
C GLY A 119 7.54 27.87 -47.09
N GLY A 120 7.81 27.31 -48.27
CA GLY A 120 7.45 27.91 -49.56
C GLY A 120 6.08 27.43 -50.10
N PRO A 121 5.47 28.14 -51.07
CA PRO A 121 4.23 27.68 -51.70
C PRO A 121 4.41 26.31 -52.37
N GLY A 122 3.62 25.31 -51.96
CA GLY A 122 3.68 23.93 -52.45
C GLY A 122 4.75 23.04 -51.81
N VAL A 123 5.43 23.53 -50.76
CA VAL A 123 6.40 22.75 -49.94
C VAL A 123 5.65 21.89 -48.92
N ASP A 124 4.58 22.44 -48.32
CA ASP A 124 3.79 21.75 -47.30
C ASP A 124 3.09 20.50 -47.86
N GLU A 125 2.59 20.52 -49.10
CA GLU A 125 2.01 19.33 -49.76
C GLU A 125 3.04 18.23 -50.05
N LYS A 126 4.32 18.60 -50.18
CA LYS A 126 5.39 17.66 -50.53
C LYS A 126 6.09 17.09 -49.31
N ILE A 127 6.01 17.74 -48.15
CA ILE A 127 6.66 17.32 -46.91
C ILE A 127 5.57 16.84 -45.96
N CYS A 128 5.72 15.61 -45.45
CA CYS A 128 4.69 14.99 -44.61
C CYS A 128 3.27 15.00 -45.20
N GLN A 129 3.13 15.12 -46.53
CA GLN A 129 1.84 15.14 -47.24
C GLN A 129 0.85 16.20 -46.71
N GLY A 130 1.35 17.38 -46.30
CA GLY A 130 0.52 18.44 -45.73
C GLY A 130 0.14 18.22 -44.26
N HIS A 131 0.65 17.17 -43.62
CA HIS A 131 0.45 16.95 -42.19
C HIS A 131 1.25 17.95 -41.36
N THR A 132 0.60 18.52 -40.34
CA THR A 132 1.19 19.47 -39.40
C THR A 132 1.20 18.88 -37.99
N CYS A 133 2.33 18.99 -37.29
CA CYS A 133 2.47 18.50 -35.90
C CYS A 133 1.89 19.46 -34.84
N GLY A 134 1.06 20.43 -35.25
CA GLY A 134 0.53 21.50 -34.42
C GLY A 134 1.54 22.64 -34.18
N ALA A 135 1.23 23.55 -33.26
CA ALA A 135 2.08 24.71 -32.98
C ALA A 135 3.39 24.36 -32.24
N TYR A 136 3.49 23.15 -31.66
CA TYR A 136 4.57 22.77 -30.74
C TYR A 136 5.50 21.69 -31.29
N GLY A 137 5.52 21.45 -32.60
CA GLY A 137 6.47 20.50 -33.18
C GLY A 137 6.62 20.58 -34.68
N ILE A 138 7.71 19.98 -35.15
CA ILE A 138 8.05 19.86 -36.57
C ILE A 138 7.76 18.44 -37.05
N CYS A 139 7.39 18.31 -38.31
CA CYS A 139 7.16 17.03 -38.93
C CYS A 139 8.45 16.50 -39.58
N ILE A 140 8.78 15.26 -39.25
CA ILE A 140 9.91 14.53 -39.81
C ILE A 140 9.38 13.49 -40.79
N ASP A 141 9.68 13.67 -42.08
CA ASP A 141 9.36 12.71 -43.12
C ASP A 141 10.39 11.56 -43.10
N LEU A 142 9.96 10.36 -42.70
CA LEU A 142 10.84 9.18 -42.58
C LEU A 142 10.95 8.44 -43.91
N ARG A 143 11.11 9.15 -45.04
CA ARG A 143 11.36 8.55 -46.37
C ARG A 143 12.59 7.64 -46.35
N GLY A 144 12.37 6.38 -46.01
CA GLY A 144 13.23 5.27 -46.32
C GLY A 144 12.69 4.61 -47.58
N ASN A 145 13.55 4.39 -48.56
CA ASN A 145 13.29 3.37 -49.57
C ASN A 145 13.03 2.06 -48.79
N LEU A 146 11.89 1.40 -49.02
CA LEU A 146 11.41 0.22 -48.27
C LEU A 146 12.49 -0.86 -48.08
N THR A 147 13.52 -0.87 -48.94
CA THR A 147 14.64 -1.79 -48.92
C THR A 147 15.61 -1.63 -47.74
N GLU A 148 15.75 -0.45 -47.12
CA GLU A 148 16.68 -0.22 -46.00
C GLU A 148 16.02 -0.38 -44.62
N PHE A 149 14.70 -0.14 -44.54
CA PHE A 149 13.94 -0.23 -43.28
C PHE A 149 13.65 -1.67 -42.89
N GLU A 150 13.41 -2.57 -43.86
CA GLU A 150 13.26 -4.00 -43.61
C GLU A 150 14.54 -4.65 -43.09
N THR A 151 15.73 -4.16 -43.48
CA THR A 151 17.01 -4.64 -42.95
C THR A 151 17.26 -4.18 -41.52
N MET A 152 16.90 -2.94 -41.16
CA MET A 152 17.08 -2.42 -39.79
C MET A 152 16.05 -2.98 -38.80
N ALA A 153 14.80 -3.22 -39.24
CA ALA A 153 13.77 -3.85 -38.40
C ALA A 153 14.12 -5.31 -38.05
N LYS A 154 14.70 -6.05 -39.00
CA LYS A 154 15.22 -7.42 -38.76
C LYS A 154 16.46 -7.45 -37.86
N GLU A 155 17.25 -6.38 -37.84
CA GLU A 155 18.42 -6.29 -36.96
C GLU A 155 18.02 -5.99 -35.51
N TYR A 156 16.99 -5.15 -35.30
CA TYR A 156 16.45 -4.87 -33.96
C TYR A 156 15.63 -6.02 -33.36
N GLU A 157 14.95 -6.83 -34.18
CA GLU A 157 14.22 -8.03 -33.71
C GLU A 157 15.17 -9.12 -33.19
N ASN A 158 16.41 -9.16 -33.72
CA ASN A 158 17.46 -10.09 -33.27
C ASN A 158 18.23 -9.61 -32.03
N VAL A 159 18.14 -8.33 -31.64
CA VAL A 159 18.75 -7.77 -30.43
C VAL A 159 17.77 -7.78 -29.24
N ALA A 160 16.46 -7.83 -29.49
CA ALA A 160 15.41 -7.83 -28.47
C ALA A 160 14.86 -9.23 -28.10
N ALA A 161 15.62 -10.31 -28.35
CA ALA A 161 15.28 -11.62 -27.81
C ALA A 161 15.49 -11.61 -26.27
N PRO A 162 14.46 -11.88 -25.46
CA PRO A 162 14.57 -11.83 -24.01
C PRO A 162 15.37 -13.04 -23.51
N THR A 163 16.46 -12.80 -22.79
CA THR A 163 16.96 -13.78 -21.83
C THR A 163 15.98 -13.83 -20.66
N ASN A 164 15.48 -15.03 -20.37
CA ASN A 164 14.66 -15.32 -19.21
C ASN A 164 15.40 -14.89 -17.94
N ASP A 165 15.01 -13.77 -17.34
CA ASP A 165 15.17 -13.58 -15.91
C ASP A 165 13.97 -12.84 -15.31
N SER A 166 13.53 -13.38 -14.18
CA SER A 166 12.28 -13.07 -13.51
C SER A 166 12.53 -12.19 -12.30
N ARG A 167 12.37 -10.87 -12.46
CA ARG A 167 11.84 -9.88 -11.50
C ARG A 167 12.17 -8.44 -11.91
N GLY A 168 11.13 -7.63 -12.13
CA GLY A 168 11.23 -6.16 -12.27
C GLY A 168 10.53 -5.63 -13.52
N SER A 169 9.45 -4.90 -13.33
CA SER A 169 8.65 -4.28 -14.39
C SER A 169 9.24 -2.92 -14.80
N PRO A 170 9.38 -2.64 -16.11
CA PRO A 170 9.31 -1.28 -16.61
C PRO A 170 8.12 -1.11 -17.57
N ALA A 171 7.59 0.11 -17.52
CA ALA A 171 6.40 0.58 -18.21
C ALA A 171 6.60 0.79 -19.72
N ASN A 172 5.49 0.63 -20.45
CA ASN A 172 5.15 1.25 -21.74
C ASN A 172 6.31 1.52 -22.71
N ALA A 173 6.77 0.46 -23.38
CA ALA A 173 7.24 0.62 -24.75
C ALA A 173 6.01 0.91 -25.64
N THR A 174 6.02 2.06 -26.29
CA THR A 174 5.05 2.51 -27.29
C THR A 174 4.78 1.40 -28.31
N ARG A 175 3.60 0.79 -28.20
CA ARG A 175 3.01 -0.04 -29.23
C ARG A 175 2.55 0.90 -30.34
N THR A 176 3.45 1.26 -31.24
CA THR A 176 3.08 1.95 -32.47
C THR A 176 2.14 1.02 -33.23
N LEU A 177 0.92 1.49 -33.50
CA LEU A 177 -0.11 0.79 -34.23
C LEU A 177 0.45 0.24 -35.56
N MET A 178 0.62 -1.08 -35.64
CA MET A 178 0.49 -1.78 -36.91
C MET A 178 -1.00 -1.74 -37.27
N SER A 179 -1.40 -0.68 -37.98
CA SER A 179 -2.60 -0.76 -38.80
C SER A 179 -2.29 -1.71 -39.96
N SER A 180 -3.18 -2.67 -40.17
CA SER A 180 -3.15 -3.62 -41.29
C SER A 180 -3.01 -2.88 -42.63
N VAL A 181 -1.89 -3.08 -43.33
CA VAL A 181 -1.67 -2.52 -44.68
C VAL A 181 -2.09 -3.56 -45.73
N PRO A 182 -3.04 -3.26 -46.62
CA PRO A 182 -3.16 -3.94 -47.90
C PRO A 182 -2.04 -3.48 -48.83
N HIS A 183 -1.49 -4.40 -49.63
CA HIS A 183 -0.55 -4.13 -50.70
C HIS A 183 -1.12 -3.14 -51.73
N ASP A 184 -0.84 -1.84 -51.57
CA ASP A 184 -0.54 -0.91 -52.68
C ASP A 184 -0.09 0.45 -52.11
N GLU A 185 0.79 1.13 -52.85
CA GLU A 185 1.33 2.48 -52.61
C GLU A 185 2.25 2.68 -51.39
N SER A 186 3.26 3.54 -51.59
CA SER A 186 4.31 3.90 -50.64
C SER A 186 3.73 4.30 -49.27
N VAL A 187 3.98 3.49 -48.24
CA VAL A 187 3.64 3.83 -46.86
C VAL A 187 4.53 4.99 -46.42
N HIS A 188 4.04 6.21 -46.55
CA HIS A 188 4.69 7.40 -46.04
C HIS A 188 4.59 7.39 -44.52
N VAL A 189 5.70 7.11 -43.85
CA VAL A 189 5.80 7.17 -42.39
C VAL A 189 6.35 8.54 -42.03
N TYR A 190 5.63 9.31 -41.24
CA TYR A 190 6.11 10.55 -40.64
C TYR A 190 6.01 10.47 -39.11
N ARG A 191 6.75 11.33 -38.43
CA ARG A 191 6.76 11.46 -36.96
C ARG A 191 6.85 12.93 -36.59
N CYS A 192 6.29 13.31 -35.44
CA CYS A 192 6.47 14.66 -34.90
C CYS A 192 7.66 14.73 -33.95
N GLU A 193 8.58 15.67 -34.20
CA GLU A 193 9.58 16.08 -33.23
C GLU A 193 9.05 17.30 -32.46
N CYS A 194 8.73 17.06 -31.18
CA CYS A 194 8.02 18.02 -30.34
C CYS A 194 8.95 18.86 -29.47
N LYS A 195 8.54 20.10 -29.19
CA LYS A 195 9.15 20.98 -28.19
C LYS A 195 9.17 20.31 -26.81
N ASP A 196 10.14 20.67 -25.98
CA ASP A 196 10.23 20.23 -24.59
C ASP A 196 8.88 20.42 -23.85
N GLY A 197 8.45 19.39 -23.13
CA GLY A 197 7.14 19.34 -22.49
C GLY A 197 6.03 18.70 -23.34
N PHE A 198 6.24 18.52 -24.64
CA PHE A 198 5.27 17.89 -25.53
C PHE A 198 5.75 16.49 -25.96
N PHE A 199 4.82 15.65 -26.38
CA PHE A 199 5.10 14.34 -26.96
C PHE A 199 4.22 14.10 -28.18
N ASP A 200 4.72 13.27 -29.08
CA ASP A 200 4.00 12.85 -30.28
C ASP A 200 2.97 11.77 -29.91
N ASP A 201 1.68 12.08 -30.09
CA ASP A 201 0.58 11.11 -29.91
C ASP A 201 0.32 10.26 -31.17
N GLY A 202 1.12 10.44 -32.21
CA GLY A 202 0.99 9.80 -33.52
C GLY A 202 0.35 10.71 -34.57
N HIS A 203 -0.18 11.87 -34.17
CA HIS A 203 -0.78 12.85 -35.06
C HIS A 203 -0.32 14.27 -34.75
N THR A 204 -0.15 14.65 -33.49
CA THR A 204 0.27 16.02 -33.14
C THR A 204 1.14 16.02 -31.89
N CYS A 205 1.82 17.14 -31.67
CA CYS A 205 2.51 17.36 -30.41
C CYS A 205 1.53 17.81 -29.34
N VAL A 206 1.27 16.92 -28.37
CA VAL A 206 0.37 17.17 -27.24
C VAL A 206 1.17 17.30 -25.94
N PRO A 207 0.69 18.10 -24.96
CA PRO A 207 1.43 18.32 -23.72
C PRO A 207 1.51 17.04 -22.89
N ARG A 208 2.72 16.72 -22.39
CA ARG A 208 2.95 15.53 -21.54
C ARG A 208 2.12 15.65 -20.27
N ASN A 209 1.60 14.51 -19.82
CA ASN A 209 0.83 14.42 -18.60
C ASN A 209 1.67 13.73 -17.51
N CYS A 210 1.96 14.42 -16.42
CA CYS A 210 2.70 13.88 -15.28
C CYS A 210 1.91 12.84 -14.46
N GLY A 211 0.61 12.69 -14.74
CA GLY A 211 -0.29 11.74 -14.11
C GLY A 211 -0.92 12.26 -12.81
N VAL A 212 -2.04 11.66 -12.42
CA VAL A 212 -2.76 12.03 -11.19
C VAL A 212 -2.08 11.43 -9.96
N LEU A 213 -1.95 12.25 -8.92
CA LEU A 213 -1.49 11.83 -7.60
C LEU A 213 -2.68 11.60 -6.67
N GLN A 214 -2.53 10.68 -5.72
CA GLN A 214 -3.53 10.36 -4.69
C GLN A 214 -2.88 10.48 -3.31
N ASP A 215 -3.64 10.98 -2.34
CA ASP A 215 -3.21 11.11 -0.95
C ASP A 215 -4.34 10.65 0.01
N PRO A 216 -4.06 9.87 1.06
CA PRO A 216 -5.09 9.42 2.01
C PRO A 216 -5.70 10.53 2.86
N PHE A 217 -5.00 11.66 3.02
CA PHE A 217 -5.34 12.75 3.94
C PHE A 217 -5.45 14.10 3.23
N GLY A 218 -5.52 14.10 1.91
CA GLY A 218 -5.68 15.31 1.11
C GLY A 218 -6.25 15.03 -0.27
N LEU A 219 -6.61 16.11 -0.97
CA LEU A 219 -7.11 16.08 -2.33
C LEU A 219 -6.15 16.85 -3.24
N TRP A 220 -5.85 16.24 -4.38
CA TRP A 220 -5.11 16.90 -5.45
C TRP A 220 -6.09 17.54 -6.44
N VAL A 221 -5.88 18.81 -6.77
CA VAL A 221 -6.71 19.58 -7.71
C VAL A 221 -5.81 20.43 -8.59
N GLY A 222 -6.10 20.47 -9.89
CA GLY A 222 -5.38 21.31 -10.85
C GLY A 222 -5.13 20.60 -12.17
N ASN A 223 -4.12 21.06 -12.89
CA ASN A 223 -3.72 20.56 -14.20
C ASN A 223 -2.47 19.67 -14.09
N THR A 224 -2.55 18.46 -14.63
CA THR A 224 -1.46 17.47 -14.61
C THR A 224 -0.57 17.52 -15.86
N HIS A 225 -0.88 18.40 -16.81
CA HIS A 225 -0.09 18.63 -18.01
C HIS A 225 1.10 19.54 -17.73
N THR A 226 2.13 19.47 -18.57
CA THR A 226 3.35 20.28 -18.47
C THR A 226 3.07 21.76 -18.38
N GLY A 227 3.74 22.44 -17.44
CA GLY A 227 3.48 23.86 -17.12
C GLY A 227 2.22 24.10 -16.29
N GLY A 228 1.35 23.09 -16.14
CA GLY A 228 0.17 23.16 -15.28
C GLY A 228 0.53 23.14 -13.79
N GLU A 229 -0.28 23.85 -13.02
CA GLU A 229 -0.24 23.83 -11.55
C GLU A 229 -1.13 22.73 -10.99
N TYR A 230 -0.60 21.95 -10.05
CA TYR A 230 -1.31 20.87 -9.36
C TYR A 230 -1.14 21.03 -7.85
N THR A 231 -2.23 21.29 -7.14
CA THR A 231 -2.22 21.64 -5.73
C THR A 231 -2.73 20.50 -4.87
N LEU A 232 -1.95 20.10 -3.88
CA LEU A 232 -2.37 19.23 -2.79
C LEU A 232 -2.99 20.08 -1.69
N ALA A 233 -4.24 19.81 -1.32
CA ALA A 233 -4.92 20.41 -0.17
C ALA A 233 -5.20 19.34 0.89
N CYS A 234 -4.61 19.50 2.08
CA CYS A 234 -4.81 18.57 3.19
C CYS A 234 -6.14 18.83 3.91
N PHE A 235 -6.82 17.75 4.32
CA PHE A 235 -8.04 17.83 5.12
C PHE A 235 -7.78 18.45 6.51
N GLU A 236 -8.85 18.82 7.22
CA GLU A 236 -8.72 19.42 8.55
C GLU A 236 -7.92 18.54 9.53
N GLY A 237 -6.98 19.15 10.24
CA GLY A 237 -6.09 18.45 11.17
C GLY A 237 -4.90 17.73 10.51
N SER A 238 -4.75 17.82 9.19
CA SER A 238 -3.62 17.28 8.43
C SER A 238 -2.75 18.39 7.86
N PHE A 239 -1.45 18.12 7.69
CA PHE A 239 -0.44 19.07 7.21
C PHE A 239 0.47 18.44 6.16
N VAL A 240 1.03 19.25 5.27
CA VAL A 240 2.03 18.79 4.30
C VAL A 240 3.31 18.36 5.04
N TRP A 241 3.81 17.17 4.72
CA TRP A 241 5.03 16.65 5.32
C TRP A 241 6.22 17.59 5.10
N GLY A 242 6.99 17.86 6.17
CA GLY A 242 8.14 18.77 6.12
C GLY A 242 7.81 20.24 6.43
N GLY A 243 6.57 20.58 6.79
CA GLY A 243 6.19 21.95 7.18
C GLY A 243 4.88 22.04 7.96
N ALA A 244 4.41 23.28 8.15
CA ALA A 244 3.11 23.59 8.77
C ALA A 244 2.04 24.02 7.75
N LEU A 245 2.35 23.92 6.45
CA LEU A 245 1.44 24.28 5.38
C LEU A 245 0.29 23.25 5.27
N ARG A 246 -0.90 23.74 4.95
CA ARG A 246 -2.09 22.91 4.68
C ARG A 246 -2.30 22.64 3.20
N SER A 247 -1.59 23.36 2.34
CA SER A 247 -1.60 23.15 0.90
C SER A 247 -0.22 23.40 0.31
N ILE A 248 0.06 22.76 -0.81
CA ILE A 248 1.28 22.96 -1.60
C ILE A 248 0.97 22.77 -3.08
N THR A 249 1.49 23.67 -3.92
CA THR A 249 1.36 23.58 -5.37
C THR A 249 2.67 23.07 -5.97
N ILE A 250 2.57 22.12 -6.89
CA ILE A 250 3.68 21.61 -7.69
C ILE A 250 3.39 21.82 -9.17
N THR A 251 4.43 21.87 -9.99
CA THR A 251 4.32 22.01 -11.44
C THR A 251 4.84 20.76 -12.15
N CYS A 252 4.21 20.42 -13.27
CA CYS A 252 4.63 19.30 -14.10
C CYS A 252 5.86 19.71 -14.94
N SER A 253 6.97 19.01 -14.76
CA SER A 253 8.24 19.25 -15.48
C SER A 253 8.10 18.93 -16.96
N SER A 254 8.93 19.57 -17.81
CA SER A 254 9.00 19.30 -19.25
C SER A 254 9.32 17.85 -19.61
N GLN A 255 9.89 17.07 -18.68
CA GLN A 255 10.14 15.63 -18.85
C GLN A 255 8.87 14.75 -18.67
N GLY A 256 7.73 15.33 -18.29
CA GLY A 256 6.50 14.58 -18.03
C GLY A 256 6.54 13.80 -16.72
N ALA A 257 7.28 14.28 -15.73
CA ALA A 257 7.33 13.71 -14.39
C ALA A 257 7.29 14.78 -13.29
N TRP A 258 6.66 14.45 -12.16
CA TRP A 258 6.65 15.29 -10.97
C TRP A 258 8.05 15.36 -10.33
N LEU A 259 8.59 16.56 -10.12
CA LEU A 259 9.89 16.78 -9.47
C LEU A 259 9.88 16.39 -7.98
N SER A 260 8.72 16.53 -7.33
CA SER A 260 8.51 16.16 -5.93
C SER A 260 7.11 15.57 -5.74
N ARG A 261 6.96 14.70 -4.74
CA ARG A 261 5.68 14.07 -4.37
C ARG A 261 5.36 14.37 -2.91
N PRO A 262 4.91 15.60 -2.59
CA PRO A 262 4.50 15.92 -1.23
C PRO A 262 3.27 15.10 -0.85
N PHE A 263 3.09 14.86 0.45
CA PHE A 263 1.97 14.10 0.98
C PHE A 263 1.49 14.71 2.30
N CYS A 264 0.23 14.46 2.64
CA CYS A 264 -0.37 14.95 3.87
C CYS A 264 -0.14 13.96 5.02
N VAL A 265 0.14 14.49 6.21
CA VAL A 265 0.24 13.71 7.44
C VAL A 265 -0.77 14.21 8.46
N ASN A 266 -1.45 13.27 9.12
CA ASN A 266 -2.31 13.56 10.25
C ASN A 266 -1.65 13.06 11.55
N PRO A 267 -1.08 13.96 12.38
CA PRO A 267 -0.36 13.54 13.58
C PRO A 267 -1.27 12.86 14.62
N THR A 268 -2.55 13.24 14.70
CA THR A 268 -3.49 12.65 15.68
C THR A 268 -3.84 11.21 15.35
N LEU A 269 -4.14 10.91 14.08
CA LEU A 269 -4.42 9.55 13.62
C LEU A 269 -3.19 8.65 13.70
N ASN A 270 -2.02 9.19 13.35
CA ASN A 270 -0.77 8.44 13.45
C ASN A 270 -0.43 8.07 14.91
N GLY A 271 -0.68 8.98 15.86
CA GLY A 271 -0.52 8.71 17.28
C GLY A 271 -1.43 7.57 17.78
N GLN A 272 -2.70 7.57 17.40
CA GLN A 272 -3.66 6.50 17.76
C GLN A 272 -3.24 5.15 17.18
N ARG A 273 -2.83 5.11 15.90
CA ARG A 273 -2.42 3.87 15.22
C ARG A 273 -1.22 3.21 15.91
N GLN A 274 -0.23 4.00 16.34
CA GLN A 274 0.92 3.47 17.08
C GLN A 274 0.55 2.86 18.42
N GLN A 275 -0.39 3.46 19.16
CA GLN A 275 -0.85 2.91 20.44
C GLN A 275 -1.56 1.56 20.24
N ILE A 276 -2.43 1.47 19.24
CA ILE A 276 -3.13 0.22 18.90
C ILE A 276 -2.15 -0.86 18.46
N GLN A 277 -1.14 -0.52 17.65
CA GLN A 277 -0.11 -1.47 17.24
C GLN A 277 0.71 -2.00 18.42
N LYS A 278 1.10 -1.14 19.36
CA LYS A 278 1.82 -1.56 20.59
C LYS A 278 0.96 -2.48 21.45
N LEU A 279 -0.32 -2.15 21.62
CA LEU A 279 -1.25 -3.00 22.37
C LEU A 279 -1.43 -4.36 21.68
N ARG A 280 -1.65 -4.37 20.36
CA ARG A 280 -1.78 -5.61 19.58
C ARG A 280 -0.52 -6.47 19.70
N LEU A 281 0.66 -5.87 19.53
CA LEU A 281 1.93 -6.58 19.66
C LEU A 281 2.11 -7.18 21.07
N GLY A 282 1.76 -6.41 22.10
CA GLY A 282 1.80 -6.88 23.49
C GLY A 282 0.86 -8.06 23.73
N VAL A 283 -0.38 -7.98 23.22
CA VAL A 283 -1.36 -9.08 23.32
C VAL A 283 -0.87 -10.33 22.59
N CYS A 284 -0.38 -10.21 21.35
CA CYS A 284 0.10 -11.36 20.58
C CYS A 284 1.33 -12.01 21.25
N LEU A 285 2.25 -11.23 21.80
CA LEU A 285 3.39 -11.75 22.57
C LEU A 285 2.94 -12.52 23.83
N CYS A 286 1.99 -11.97 24.58
CA CYS A 286 1.41 -12.65 25.74
C CYS A 286 0.73 -13.97 25.33
N MET A 287 -0.04 -13.98 24.23
CA MET A 287 -0.70 -15.18 23.73
C MET A 287 0.29 -16.25 23.26
N VAL A 288 1.38 -15.87 22.60
CA VAL A 288 2.48 -16.78 22.22
C VAL A 288 3.07 -17.46 23.46
N LEU A 289 3.39 -16.69 24.51
CA LEU A 289 3.93 -17.25 25.76
C LEU A 289 2.97 -18.22 26.44
N VAL A 290 1.67 -17.89 26.48
CA VAL A 290 0.64 -18.77 27.01
C VAL A 290 0.53 -20.05 26.20
N CYS A 291 0.55 -19.96 24.86
CA CYS A 291 0.52 -21.14 23.98
C CYS A 291 1.71 -22.06 24.27
N VAL A 292 2.94 -21.53 24.28
CA VAL A 292 4.15 -22.33 24.55
C VAL A 292 4.09 -23.03 25.92
N ALA A 293 3.66 -22.32 26.97
CA ALA A 293 3.50 -22.91 28.29
C ALA A 293 2.43 -24.01 28.32
N SER A 294 1.30 -23.79 27.63
CA SER A 294 0.23 -24.78 27.55
C SER A 294 0.61 -26.00 26.72
N ALA A 295 1.42 -25.85 25.65
CA ALA A 295 1.92 -26.96 24.85
C ALA A 295 2.85 -27.85 25.69
N ALA A 296 3.79 -27.23 26.41
CA ALA A 296 4.70 -27.93 27.31
C ALA A 296 3.95 -28.73 28.39
N LEU A 297 2.91 -28.12 28.99
CA LEU A 297 2.05 -28.78 29.97
C LEU A 297 1.23 -29.91 29.35
N ALA A 298 0.62 -29.70 28.17
CA ALA A 298 -0.22 -30.69 27.50
C ALA A 298 0.58 -31.96 27.18
N ALA A 299 1.74 -31.81 26.55
CA ALA A 299 2.59 -32.92 26.19
C ALA A 299 3.20 -33.63 27.41
N GLY A 300 3.67 -32.86 28.40
CA GLY A 300 4.18 -33.40 29.66
C GLY A 300 3.14 -34.20 30.44
N LEU A 301 1.90 -33.70 30.51
CA LEU A 301 0.79 -34.41 31.13
C LEU A 301 0.33 -35.62 30.32
N THR A 302 0.38 -35.55 28.99
CA THR A 302 0.07 -36.70 28.12
C THR A 302 1.01 -37.85 28.45
N LEU A 303 2.32 -37.62 28.42
CA LEU A 303 3.31 -38.65 28.78
C LEU A 303 3.20 -39.06 30.25
N GLY A 304 3.09 -38.08 31.15
CA GLY A 304 3.11 -38.30 32.59
C GLY A 304 1.88 -39.04 33.13
N MET A 305 0.69 -38.80 32.57
CA MET A 305 -0.56 -39.43 33.03
C MET A 305 -0.91 -40.70 32.27
N VAL A 306 -0.68 -40.77 30.95
CA VAL A 306 -0.94 -41.97 30.15
C VAL A 306 0.01 -43.11 30.55
N SER A 307 1.25 -42.78 30.95
CA SER A 307 2.20 -43.77 31.48
C SER A 307 1.81 -44.35 32.85
N LEU A 308 0.80 -43.82 33.55
CA LEU A 308 0.38 -44.33 34.85
C LEU A 308 -0.67 -45.42 34.70
N ASP A 309 -0.28 -46.64 35.07
CA ASP A 309 -1.18 -47.78 35.04
C ASP A 309 -2.25 -47.71 36.17
N PRO A 310 -3.56 -47.85 35.84
CA PRO A 310 -4.64 -47.88 36.83
C PRO A 310 -4.52 -49.03 37.85
N PHE A 311 -3.89 -50.16 37.51
CA PHE A 311 -3.66 -51.24 38.47
C PHE A 311 -2.61 -50.83 39.52
N GLY A 312 -1.49 -50.23 39.10
CA GLY A 312 -0.50 -49.62 40.00
C GLY A 312 -1.11 -48.63 41.00
N LEU A 313 -2.05 -47.79 40.58
CA LEU A 313 -2.79 -46.88 41.48
C LEU A 313 -3.67 -47.64 42.49
N LYS A 314 -4.36 -48.71 42.06
CA LYS A 314 -5.18 -49.54 42.94
C LYS A 314 -4.32 -50.27 43.99
N VAL A 315 -3.09 -50.65 43.65
CA VAL A 315 -2.13 -51.24 44.61
C VAL A 315 -1.80 -50.23 45.71
N ILE A 316 -1.41 -48.99 45.35
CA ILE A 316 -1.08 -47.92 46.32
C ILE A 316 -2.26 -47.62 47.27
N LEU A 317 -3.49 -47.70 46.77
CA LEU A 317 -4.71 -47.50 47.56
C LEU A 317 -5.02 -48.66 48.52
N LYS A 318 -4.57 -49.88 48.21
CA LYS A 318 -4.75 -51.08 49.04
C LYS A 318 -3.60 -51.33 50.01
N THR A 319 -2.43 -50.74 49.80
CA THR A 319 -1.29 -50.86 50.72
C THR A 319 -1.65 -50.32 52.10
N ASP A 320 -1.49 -51.15 53.13
CA ASP A 320 -1.86 -50.80 54.49
C ASP A 320 -0.69 -50.08 55.18
N ALA A 321 -0.99 -49.05 55.98
CA ALA A 321 0.03 -48.24 56.65
C ALA A 321 0.90 -49.05 57.66
N ARG A 322 0.53 -50.30 57.95
CA ARG A 322 1.23 -51.23 58.82
C ARG A 322 2.45 -51.88 58.16
N ASP A 323 2.51 -51.89 56.83
CA ASP A 323 3.58 -52.52 56.05
C ASP A 323 4.81 -51.60 55.87
N CYS A 324 4.76 -50.38 56.38
CA CYS A 324 5.88 -49.43 56.32
C CYS A 324 6.71 -49.42 57.62
N SER A 325 8.02 -49.64 57.49
CA SER A 325 8.98 -49.66 58.60
C SER A 325 9.29 -48.27 59.19
N THR A 326 9.11 -47.19 58.42
CA THR A 326 9.51 -45.83 58.81
C THR A 326 8.31 -44.87 58.91
N MET A 327 8.29 -44.01 59.94
CA MET A 327 7.26 -42.96 60.13
C MET A 327 7.16 -41.96 58.96
N LYS A 328 8.28 -41.70 58.26
CA LYS A 328 8.31 -40.84 57.06
C LYS A 328 7.55 -41.47 55.89
N ASP A 329 7.76 -42.76 55.65
CA ASP A 329 7.11 -43.51 54.57
C ASP A 329 5.60 -43.60 54.78
N ARG A 330 5.19 -43.77 56.04
CA ARG A 330 3.77 -43.79 56.41
C ARG A 330 3.06 -42.46 56.14
N LYS A 331 3.75 -41.32 56.31
CA LYS A 331 3.23 -39.99 55.98
C LYS A 331 3.18 -39.76 54.46
N LYS A 332 4.21 -40.20 53.73
CA LYS A 332 4.27 -40.13 52.27
C LYS A 332 3.15 -40.97 51.63
N LEU A 333 2.98 -42.22 52.07
CA LEU A 333 1.93 -43.12 51.59
C LEU A 333 0.52 -42.52 51.78
N ARG A 334 0.23 -41.89 52.92
CA ARG A 334 -1.07 -41.20 53.12
C ARG A 334 -1.30 -40.05 52.14
N SER A 335 -0.24 -39.30 51.82
CA SER A 335 -0.30 -38.22 50.83
C SER A 335 -0.55 -38.78 49.42
N ASP A 336 0.20 -39.82 49.06
CA ASP A 336 0.10 -40.49 47.76
C ASP A 336 -1.27 -41.16 47.59
N GLN A 337 -1.83 -41.76 48.63
CA GLN A 337 -3.20 -42.30 48.64
C GLN A 337 -4.26 -41.21 48.42
N ARG A 338 -4.10 -40.03 49.02
CA ARG A 338 -5.04 -38.91 48.80
C ARG A 338 -5.00 -38.42 47.35
N ASN A 339 -3.81 -38.36 46.77
CA ASN A 339 -3.57 -37.97 45.39
C ASN A 339 -4.09 -39.02 44.40
N ALA A 340 -3.79 -40.30 44.61
CA ALA A 340 -4.28 -41.42 43.82
C ALA A 340 -5.82 -41.49 43.78
N ARG A 341 -6.51 -41.24 44.91
CA ARG A 341 -7.99 -41.21 44.96
C ARG A 341 -8.59 -40.15 44.03
N ARG A 342 -7.91 -39.02 43.84
CA ARG A 342 -8.36 -37.95 42.93
C ARG A 342 -8.04 -38.24 41.48
N MET A 343 -6.93 -38.94 41.22
CA MET A 343 -6.49 -39.32 39.87
C MET A 343 -7.28 -40.47 39.27
N LEU A 344 -7.62 -41.47 40.10
CA LEU A 344 -8.27 -42.71 39.67
C LEU A 344 -9.50 -42.50 38.76
N PRO A 345 -10.47 -41.60 39.06
CA PRO A 345 -11.63 -41.42 38.20
C PRO A 345 -11.29 -40.83 36.81
N LEU A 346 -10.21 -40.06 36.68
CA LEU A 346 -9.78 -39.48 35.41
C LEU A 346 -9.08 -40.50 34.52
N ILE A 347 -8.26 -41.37 35.13
CA ILE A 347 -7.49 -42.42 34.43
C ILE A 347 -8.38 -43.64 34.11
N SER A 348 -9.44 -43.88 34.88
CA SER A 348 -10.36 -45.01 34.66
C SER A 348 -10.99 -45.00 33.26
N ASN A 349 -11.16 -43.82 32.64
CA ASN A 349 -11.59 -43.69 31.25
C ASN A 349 -10.37 -43.32 30.38
N HIS A 350 -9.49 -44.31 30.15
CA HIS A 350 -8.18 -44.09 29.52
C HIS A 350 -8.28 -43.39 28.16
N HIS A 351 -9.21 -43.84 27.30
CA HIS A 351 -9.42 -43.23 25.98
C HIS A 351 -9.91 -41.78 26.05
N LEU A 352 -10.80 -41.44 27.00
CA LEU A 352 -11.25 -40.05 27.17
C LEU A 352 -10.11 -39.13 27.64
N LEU A 353 -9.27 -39.60 28.56
CA LEU A 353 -8.09 -38.86 29.01
C LEU A 353 -7.11 -38.62 27.86
N LEU A 354 -6.76 -39.69 27.14
CA LEU A 354 -5.84 -39.64 26.00
C LEU A 354 -6.35 -38.66 24.93
N VAL A 355 -7.59 -38.82 24.47
CA VAL A 355 -8.20 -37.94 23.45
C VAL A 355 -8.27 -36.49 23.93
N THR A 356 -8.63 -36.24 25.18
CA THR A 356 -8.71 -34.87 25.71
C THR A 356 -7.36 -34.17 25.70
N LEU A 357 -6.30 -34.84 26.16
CA LEU A 357 -4.96 -34.27 26.20
C LEU A 357 -4.37 -34.08 24.79
N LEU A 358 -4.62 -35.02 23.88
CA LEU A 358 -4.22 -34.90 22.48
C LEU A 358 -4.91 -33.74 21.77
N VAL A 359 -6.24 -33.61 21.90
CA VAL A 359 -6.99 -32.50 21.30
C VAL A 359 -6.50 -31.15 21.85
N PHE A 360 -6.28 -31.06 23.16
CA PHE A 360 -5.74 -29.84 23.76
C PHE A 360 -4.34 -29.51 23.22
N ASN A 361 -3.46 -30.50 23.09
CA ASN A 361 -2.13 -30.33 22.52
C ASN A 361 -2.20 -29.83 21.05
N THR A 362 -3.08 -30.42 20.24
CA THR A 362 -3.27 -30.00 18.84
C THR A 362 -3.80 -28.57 18.74
N ILE A 363 -4.79 -28.19 19.55
CA ILE A 363 -5.34 -26.82 19.54
C ILE A 363 -4.24 -25.79 19.81
N VAL A 364 -3.39 -26.04 20.81
CA VAL A 364 -2.32 -25.12 21.18
C VAL A 364 -1.23 -25.04 20.09
N ASN A 365 -0.86 -26.19 19.50
CA ASN A 365 0.18 -26.25 18.48
C ASN A 365 -0.24 -25.57 17.17
N GLU A 366 -1.53 -25.60 16.83
CA GLU A 366 -2.08 -24.87 15.69
C GLU A 366 -2.34 -23.38 16.01
N ALA A 367 -2.67 -23.04 17.26
CA ALA A 367 -2.87 -21.64 17.65
C ALA A 367 -1.57 -20.82 17.66
N LEU A 368 -0.44 -21.43 18.02
CA LEU A 368 0.86 -20.76 18.11
C LEU A 368 1.29 -20.06 16.80
N PRO A 369 1.37 -20.74 15.63
CA PRO A 369 1.77 -20.11 14.39
C PRO A 369 0.82 -18.99 13.96
N VAL A 370 -0.48 -19.10 14.26
CA VAL A 370 -1.48 -18.05 13.96
C VAL A 370 -1.15 -16.75 14.65
N PHE A 371 -0.78 -16.78 15.94
CA PHE A 371 -0.37 -15.56 16.65
C PHE A 371 0.99 -15.06 16.20
N LEU A 372 1.88 -15.97 15.78
CA LEU A 372 3.24 -15.64 15.40
C LEU A 372 3.33 -14.97 14.01
N ASP A 373 2.44 -15.32 13.08
CA ASP A 373 2.31 -14.67 11.76
C ASP A 373 1.97 -13.17 11.86
N GLU A 374 1.40 -12.73 12.98
CA GLU A 374 1.21 -11.29 13.23
C GLU A 374 2.51 -10.56 13.64
N LEU A 375 3.53 -11.28 14.13
CA LEU A 375 4.79 -10.70 14.61
C LEU A 375 5.91 -10.79 13.58
N VAL A 376 5.97 -11.89 12.83
CA VAL A 376 7.05 -12.19 11.89
C VAL A 376 6.48 -12.61 10.55
N PRO A 377 7.24 -12.52 9.44
CA PRO A 377 6.79 -12.99 8.14
C PRO A 377 6.34 -14.47 8.18
N ALA A 378 5.31 -14.82 7.40
CA ALA A 378 4.71 -16.16 7.41
C ALA A 378 5.69 -17.34 7.37
N TRP A 379 6.73 -17.27 6.53
CA TRP A 379 7.73 -18.34 6.45
C TRP A 379 8.53 -18.50 7.75
N ALA A 380 8.83 -17.39 8.43
CA ALA A 380 9.55 -17.38 9.70
C ALA A 380 8.64 -17.82 10.86
N ALA A 381 7.35 -17.48 10.80
CA ALA A 381 6.37 -17.90 11.79
C ALA A 381 6.29 -19.43 11.86
N VAL A 382 6.19 -20.10 10.71
CA VAL A 382 6.15 -21.56 10.64
C VAL A 382 7.45 -22.19 11.16
N LEU A 383 8.61 -21.71 10.73
CA LEU A 383 9.89 -22.27 11.17
C LEU A 383 10.12 -22.11 12.68
N LEU A 384 9.81 -20.92 13.21
CA LEU A 384 9.98 -20.63 14.63
C LEU A 384 8.95 -21.40 15.48
N SER A 385 7.68 -21.47 15.06
CA SER A 385 6.65 -22.19 15.81
C SER A 385 6.99 -23.68 15.93
N VAL A 386 7.37 -24.33 14.84
CA VAL A 386 7.76 -25.74 14.83
C VAL A 386 8.96 -25.98 15.73
N THR A 387 9.99 -25.12 15.65
CA THR A 387 11.20 -25.26 16.47
C THR A 387 10.89 -25.11 17.97
N VAL A 388 10.08 -24.12 18.35
CA VAL A 388 9.72 -23.85 19.74
C VAL A 388 8.82 -24.96 20.29
N VAL A 389 7.82 -25.42 19.54
CA VAL A 389 6.93 -26.52 19.96
C VAL A 389 7.71 -27.83 20.09
N LEU A 390 8.61 -28.14 19.16
CA LEU A 390 9.42 -29.36 19.25
C LEU A 390 10.28 -29.37 20.52
N ILE A 391 10.99 -28.27 20.80
CA ILE A 391 11.91 -28.21 21.94
C ILE A 391 11.13 -28.10 23.26
N CYS A 392 10.21 -27.14 23.36
CA CYS A 392 9.50 -26.83 24.60
C CYS A 392 8.26 -27.68 24.83
N GLY A 393 7.59 -28.10 23.77
CA GLY A 393 6.40 -28.94 23.81
C GLY A 393 6.73 -30.42 23.86
N GLU A 394 7.74 -30.92 23.16
CA GLU A 394 7.96 -32.37 23.09
C GLU A 394 9.19 -32.82 23.87
N ILE A 395 10.37 -32.26 23.56
CA ILE A 395 11.65 -32.75 24.09
C ILE A 395 11.79 -32.46 25.59
N LEU A 396 11.61 -31.20 26.01
CA LEU A 396 11.77 -30.81 27.41
C LEU A 396 10.75 -31.49 28.35
N PRO A 397 9.45 -31.55 28.02
CA PRO A 397 8.47 -32.21 28.88
C PRO A 397 8.68 -33.71 28.97
N ALA A 398 9.06 -34.37 27.87
CA ALA A 398 9.39 -35.80 27.90
C ALA A 398 10.54 -36.10 28.86
N ALA A 399 11.57 -35.24 28.90
CA ALA A 399 12.69 -35.39 29.80
C ALA A 399 12.32 -35.13 31.28
N PHE A 400 11.42 -34.19 31.57
CA PHE A 400 11.06 -33.83 32.94
C PHE A 400 10.00 -34.77 33.57
N PHE A 401 8.98 -35.16 32.80
CA PHE A 401 7.84 -35.93 33.31
C PHE A 401 8.10 -37.43 33.43
N THR A 402 9.18 -37.96 32.85
CA THR A 402 9.58 -39.38 32.99
C THR A 402 10.48 -39.64 34.21
N GLY A 403 10.84 -38.60 34.97
CA GLY A 403 11.70 -38.72 36.15
C GLY A 403 11.00 -39.28 37.41
N ALA A 404 11.77 -39.48 38.48
CA ALA A 404 11.31 -40.05 39.76
C ALA A 404 10.16 -39.28 40.46
N HIS A 405 9.80 -38.10 39.98
CA HIS A 405 8.73 -37.24 40.52
C HIS A 405 7.44 -37.26 39.68
N GLN A 406 7.35 -38.07 38.62
CA GLN A 406 6.20 -38.17 37.70
C GLN A 406 4.85 -38.20 38.42
N PHE A 407 4.69 -39.09 39.40
CA PHE A 407 3.44 -39.27 40.14
C PHE A 407 3.03 -38.01 40.93
N CYS A 408 3.98 -37.30 41.54
CA CYS A 408 3.70 -36.09 42.32
C CYS A 408 3.31 -34.90 41.42
N ILE A 409 3.99 -34.77 40.29
CA ILE A 409 3.72 -33.70 39.31
C ILE A 409 2.34 -33.92 38.70
N ALA A 410 2.03 -35.13 38.22
CA ALA A 410 0.70 -35.48 37.74
C ALA A 410 -0.37 -35.24 38.82
N ALA A 411 -0.04 -35.58 40.09
CA ALA A 411 -0.69 -35.19 41.35
C ALA A 411 -1.34 -33.82 41.36
N THR A 412 -0.52 -32.85 40.97
CA THR A 412 -0.80 -31.43 41.14
C THR A 412 -1.71 -30.92 40.03
N PHE A 413 -1.63 -31.50 38.83
CA PHE A 413 -2.37 -31.07 37.64
C PHE A 413 -3.71 -31.81 37.43
N VAL A 414 -4.06 -32.75 38.29
CA VAL A 414 -5.37 -33.42 38.33
C VAL A 414 -6.57 -32.46 38.19
N PRO A 415 -6.70 -31.36 38.97
CA PRO A 415 -7.83 -30.45 38.82
C PRO A 415 -7.84 -29.73 37.47
N PHE A 416 -6.66 -29.41 36.91
CA PHE A 416 -6.53 -28.78 35.60
C PHE A 416 -7.00 -29.72 34.48
N VAL A 417 -6.58 -30.99 34.52
CA VAL A 417 -7.03 -31.99 33.54
C VAL A 417 -8.53 -32.29 33.67
N GLY A 418 -9.06 -32.33 34.90
CA GLY A 418 -10.51 -32.45 35.11
C GLY A 418 -11.31 -31.28 34.53
N MET A 419 -10.79 -30.06 34.64
CA MET A 419 -11.37 -28.87 34.00
C MET A 419 -11.31 -28.96 32.47
N LEU A 420 -10.17 -29.41 31.91
CA LEU A 420 -10.03 -29.64 30.47
C LEU A 420 -11.00 -30.69 29.95
N GLN A 421 -11.15 -31.82 30.65
CA GLN A 421 -12.12 -32.86 30.29
C GLN A 421 -13.55 -32.33 30.30
N LEU A 422 -13.90 -31.47 31.26
CA LEU A 422 -15.22 -30.84 31.30
C LEU A 422 -15.43 -29.84 30.16
N ALA A 423 -14.42 -28.99 29.88
CA ALA A 423 -14.49 -27.96 28.84
C ALA A 423 -14.52 -28.56 27.43
N LEU A 424 -13.70 -29.58 27.18
CA LEU A 424 -13.60 -30.26 25.89
C LEU A 424 -14.56 -31.45 25.76
N TRP A 425 -15.32 -31.78 26.81
CA TRP A 425 -16.30 -32.87 26.83
C TRP A 425 -17.20 -32.99 25.59
N PRO A 426 -17.81 -31.90 25.05
CA PRO A 426 -18.69 -32.04 23.88
C PRO A 426 -17.97 -32.57 22.64
N ILE A 427 -16.66 -32.36 22.53
CA ILE A 427 -15.84 -32.79 21.40
C ILE A 427 -15.14 -34.11 21.74
N THR A 428 -14.55 -34.24 22.92
CA THR A 428 -13.70 -35.39 23.26
C THR A 428 -14.50 -36.64 23.58
N ASN A 429 -15.71 -36.53 24.14
CA ASN A 429 -16.57 -37.68 24.43
C ASN A 429 -17.00 -38.46 23.17
N PRO A 430 -17.49 -37.84 22.08
CA PRO A 430 -17.80 -38.58 20.85
C PRO A 430 -16.54 -39.14 20.19
N LEU A 431 -15.41 -38.43 20.20
CA LEU A 431 -14.15 -38.97 19.69
C LEU A 431 -13.64 -40.18 20.51
N ALA A 432 -13.76 -40.13 21.83
CA ALA A 432 -13.39 -41.24 22.71
C ALA A 432 -14.27 -42.47 22.44
N LYS A 433 -15.60 -42.29 22.34
CA LYS A 433 -16.52 -43.39 21.98
C LYS A 433 -16.28 -43.95 20.58
N LEU A 434 -15.88 -43.10 19.64
CA LEU A 434 -15.49 -43.55 18.30
C LEU A 434 -14.21 -44.40 18.37
N LEU A 435 -13.23 -44.00 19.19
CA LEU A 435 -12.03 -44.78 19.44
C LEU A 435 -12.36 -46.10 20.13
N ASP A 436 -13.25 -46.11 21.12
CA ASP A 436 -13.77 -47.32 21.79
C ASP A 436 -14.48 -48.27 20.79
N TYR A 437 -15.14 -47.72 19.76
CA TYR A 437 -15.83 -48.51 18.74
C TYR A 437 -14.87 -49.08 17.68
N LEU A 438 -13.85 -48.31 17.29
CA LEU A 438 -12.85 -48.73 16.28
C LEU A 438 -11.81 -49.68 16.86
N ILE A 439 -11.46 -49.48 18.13
CA ILE A 439 -10.58 -50.34 18.91
C ILE A 439 -11.43 -50.87 20.07
N PRO A 440 -12.35 -51.81 19.81
CA PRO A 440 -13.08 -52.46 20.89
C PRO A 440 -12.05 -53.09 21.83
N GLU A 441 -12.18 -52.80 23.13
CA GLU A 441 -11.37 -53.43 24.16
C GLU A 441 -11.41 -54.94 23.96
N GLU A 442 -10.34 -55.53 23.43
CA GLU A 442 -9.92 -56.82 23.93
C GLU A 442 -9.68 -56.55 25.41
N VAL A 443 -10.61 -57.04 26.23
CA VAL A 443 -10.44 -57.14 27.66
C VAL A 443 -9.07 -57.75 27.88
N GLU A 444 -8.08 -56.95 28.27
CA GLU A 444 -6.92 -57.43 29.05
C GLU A 444 -7.48 -57.87 30.41
N GLY A 445 -8.24 -58.95 30.35
CA GLY A 445 -8.32 -59.91 31.41
C GLY A 445 -6.96 -60.56 31.45
N ASP A 446 -6.31 -60.41 32.60
CA ASP A 446 -5.27 -61.35 33.02
C ASP A 446 -4.09 -61.41 32.03
N VAL A 447 -3.27 -60.36 32.00
CA VAL A 447 -1.83 -60.62 31.83
C VAL A 447 -1.45 -61.50 33.02
N LYS A 448 -1.57 -62.82 32.83
CA LYS A 448 -1.04 -63.83 33.72
C LYS A 448 0.44 -63.57 33.82
N TYR A 449 0.83 -62.82 34.84
CA TYR A 449 2.21 -62.80 35.30
C TYR A 449 2.59 -64.25 35.58
N SER A 450 3.47 -64.80 34.73
CA SER A 450 4.14 -66.05 35.04
C SER A 450 4.87 -65.83 36.37
N ARG A 451 4.66 -66.75 37.33
CA ARG A 451 5.26 -66.73 38.67
C ARG A 451 6.80 -66.56 38.69
N ALA A 452 7.45 -66.64 37.53
CA ALA A 452 8.87 -66.38 37.34
C ALA A 452 9.29 -64.93 37.60
N GLU A 453 8.43 -63.92 37.35
CA GLU A 453 8.83 -62.51 37.53
C GLU A 453 8.61 -61.98 38.96
N LEU A 454 7.81 -62.67 39.78
CA LEU A 454 7.55 -62.28 41.17
C LEU A 454 8.62 -62.80 42.16
N ARG A 455 9.77 -63.26 41.67
CA ARG A 455 10.88 -63.80 42.51
C ARG A 455 12.25 -63.16 42.25
N ALA A 456 12.33 -62.05 41.51
CA ALA A 456 13.57 -61.28 41.34
C ALA A 456 13.73 -60.21 42.41
#